data_AF-A0A4C1SV69-F1
#
_entry.id   AF-A0A4C1SV69-F1
#
_cell.length_a   1.000
_cell.length_b   1.000
_cell.length_c   1.000
_cell.angle_alpha   90.00
_cell.angle_beta   90.00
_cell.angle_gamma   90.00
#
_symmetry.space_group_name_H-M   'P 1'
#
loop_
_entity.id
_entity.type
_entity.pdbx_description
1 polymer ?
#
loop_
_entity_poly.entity_id
_entity_poly.type
_entity_poly.pdbx_seq_one_letter_code
_entity_poly.pdbx_strand_id
1 'polypeptide(L)'
;MFQDDVFEELVQYLTSMRASFEKYFPEEQNTKMKLNSWIHNPFFTQFAKVRKYVKRVYESLLEMSSETSMESLFKTTPLNDFWCRSRDEYPMLGKMALNILLSFPTTYLCQTGFSTYAATKTEYCNRLDAEPDMRLQMSSIKPDITQLMKKKQFHTSH
;
A
#
# COMPACT_ATOMS: atom_id res chain seq x y z
N MET A 1 45.78 1.81 17.60
CA MET A 1 45.59 0.36 17.39
C MET A 1 44.18 -0.08 17.82
N PHE A 2 43.68 0.26 19.01
CA PHE A 2 42.31 -0.14 19.45
C PHE A 2 41.13 0.57 18.76
N GLN A 3 41.36 1.65 18.02
CA GLN A 3 40.29 2.45 17.41
C GLN A 3 39.92 1.97 16.00
N ASP A 4 40.84 1.27 15.33
CA ASP A 4 40.65 0.74 13.98
C ASP A 4 39.86 -0.58 14.01
N ASP A 5 40.09 -1.44 15.01
CA ASP A 5 39.36 -2.71 15.18
C ASP A 5 37.86 -2.50 15.42
N VAL A 6 37.49 -1.52 16.25
CA VAL A 6 36.07 -1.18 16.51
C VAL A 6 35.40 -0.62 15.25
N PHE A 7 36.16 0.11 14.43
CA PHE A 7 35.65 0.63 13.17
C PHE A 7 35.39 -0.49 12.17
N GLU A 8 36.30 -1.47 12.06
CA GLU A 8 36.11 -2.65 11.22
C GLU A 8 34.90 -3.49 11.64
N GLU A 9 34.73 -3.75 12.95
CA GLU A 9 33.55 -4.46 13.45
C GLU A 9 32.24 -3.73 13.11
N LEU A 10 32.23 -2.40 13.23
CA LEU A 10 31.05 -1.60 12.93
C LEU A 10 30.72 -1.60 11.44
N VAL A 11 31.73 -1.51 10.57
CA VAL A 11 31.56 -1.63 9.10
C VAL A 11 31.02 -3.01 8.73
N GLN A 12 31.55 -4.07 9.34
CA GLN A 12 31.12 -5.44 9.06
C GLN A 12 29.68 -5.68 9.52
N TYR A 13 29.30 -5.16 10.68
CA TYR A 13 27.93 -5.19 11.18
C TYR A 13 26.95 -4.47 10.25
N LEU A 14 27.26 -3.22 9.86
CA LEU A 14 26.41 -2.44 8.96
C LEU A 14 26.27 -3.10 7.58
N THR A 15 27.34 -3.73 7.10
CA THR A 15 27.32 -4.47 5.82
C THR A 15 26.43 -5.70 5.91
N SER A 16 26.52 -6.47 6.99
CA SER A 16 25.63 -7.62 7.24
C SER A 16 24.16 -7.20 7.38
N MET A 17 23.92 -6.08 8.07
CA MET A 17 22.59 -5.51 8.23
C MET A 17 22.01 -5.08 6.86
N ARG A 18 22.80 -4.39 6.03
CA ARG A 18 22.41 -4.02 4.67
C ARG A 18 22.06 -5.23 3.82
N ALA A 19 22.91 -6.26 3.82
CA ALA A 19 22.66 -7.50 3.07
C ALA A 19 21.36 -8.19 3.53
N SER A 20 21.10 -8.17 4.84
CA SER A 20 19.84 -8.68 5.41
C SER A 20 18.65 -7.87 4.92
N PHE A 21 18.74 -6.54 4.90
CA PHE A 21 17.67 -5.69 4.35
C PHE A 21 17.44 -5.95 2.85
N GLU A 22 18.48 -6.10 2.04
CA GLU A 22 18.36 -6.35 0.60
C GLU A 22 17.64 -7.68 0.29
N LYS A 23 17.73 -8.67 1.19
CA LYS A 23 16.96 -9.93 1.09
C LYS A 23 15.45 -9.71 1.24
N TYR A 24 15.02 -8.79 2.10
CA TYR A 24 13.60 -8.52 2.37
C TYR A 24 13.03 -7.36 1.55
N PHE A 25 13.89 -6.42 1.13
CA PHE A 25 13.56 -5.23 0.36
C PHE A 25 14.44 -5.17 -0.90
N PRO A 26 14.06 -5.90 -1.97
CA PRO A 26 14.82 -5.94 -3.21
C PRO A 26 15.04 -4.54 -3.80
N GLU A 27 16.14 -4.35 -4.52
CA GLU A 27 16.52 -3.04 -5.12
C GLU A 27 15.47 -2.48 -6.10
N GLU A 28 14.63 -3.35 -6.67
CA GLU A 28 13.46 -2.97 -7.45
C GLU A 28 12.44 -2.14 -6.65
N GLN A 29 12.25 -2.45 -5.36
CA GLN A 29 11.39 -1.66 -4.48
C GLN A 29 12.02 -0.29 -4.20
N ASN A 30 13.33 -0.23 -4.04
CA ASN A 30 14.07 1.02 -3.88
C ASN A 30 13.96 1.89 -5.16
N THR A 31 13.99 1.26 -6.33
CA THR A 31 13.80 1.94 -7.62
C THR A 31 12.38 2.49 -7.78
N LYS A 32 11.35 1.73 -7.38
CA LYS A 32 9.95 2.19 -7.31
C LYS A 32 9.80 3.35 -6.32
N MET A 33 10.45 3.28 -5.16
CA MET A 33 10.44 4.36 -4.17
C MET A 33 11.06 5.65 -4.72
N LYS A 34 12.21 5.54 -5.42
CA LYS A 34 12.86 6.66 -6.10
C LYS A 34 12.03 7.25 -7.24
N LEU A 35 11.23 6.44 -7.94
CA LEU A 35 10.29 6.91 -8.97
C LEU A 35 9.13 7.70 -8.36
N ASN A 36 8.74 7.35 -7.14
CA ASN A 36 7.60 7.90 -6.42
C ASN A 36 7.98 9.03 -5.44
N SER A 37 9.20 9.57 -5.53
CA SER A 37 9.67 10.65 -4.65
C SER A 37 8.82 11.92 -4.73
N TRP A 38 8.14 12.15 -5.86
CA TRP A 38 7.18 13.25 -6.04
C TRP A 38 5.99 13.16 -5.08
N ILE A 39 5.68 11.97 -4.53
CA ILE A 39 4.61 11.81 -3.53
C ILE A 39 4.97 12.52 -2.23
N HIS A 40 6.24 12.57 -1.86
CA HIS A 40 6.68 13.27 -0.65
C HIS A 40 6.79 14.78 -0.85
N ASN A 41 7.16 15.21 -2.06
CA ASN A 41 7.19 16.61 -2.42
C ASN A 41 6.91 16.78 -3.92
N PRO A 42 5.66 17.12 -4.29
CA PRO A 42 5.29 17.28 -5.68
C PRO A 42 5.64 18.66 -6.25
N PHE A 43 6.31 19.52 -5.47
CA PHE A 43 6.84 20.82 -5.91
C PHE A 43 8.36 20.77 -6.09
N PHE A 44 9.00 19.61 -5.88
CA PHE A 44 10.43 19.44 -6.07
C PHE A 44 10.78 19.09 -7.51
N THR A 45 11.70 19.84 -8.12
CA THR A 45 11.93 19.95 -9.58
C THR A 45 12.59 18.74 -10.27
N GLN A 46 12.66 17.57 -9.64
CA GLN A 46 13.29 16.36 -10.21
C GLN A 46 12.31 15.36 -10.85
N PHE A 47 11.35 15.86 -11.61
CA PHE A 47 10.41 15.03 -12.39
C PHE A 47 11.02 14.40 -13.65
N ALA A 48 12.30 14.68 -13.96
CA ALA A 48 12.97 14.16 -15.16
C ALA A 48 12.93 12.63 -15.25
N LYS A 49 12.99 11.94 -14.09
CA LYS A 49 12.84 10.49 -14.02
C LYS A 49 11.39 10.07 -14.30
N VAL A 50 10.39 10.75 -13.74
CA VAL A 50 8.97 10.45 -13.95
C VAL A 50 8.57 10.58 -15.43
N ARG A 51 9.08 11.60 -16.13
CA ARG A 51 8.87 11.81 -17.57
C ARG A 51 9.23 10.57 -18.41
N LYS A 52 10.33 9.89 -18.06
CA LYS A 52 10.82 8.71 -18.80
C LYS A 52 9.90 7.51 -18.68
N TYR A 53 9.12 7.41 -17.60
CA TYR A 53 8.29 6.24 -17.30
C TYR A 53 6.81 6.48 -17.59
N VAL A 54 6.26 7.66 -17.28
CA VAL A 54 4.83 7.96 -17.45
C VAL A 54 4.59 9.42 -17.83
N LYS A 55 4.38 9.68 -19.13
CA LYS A 55 4.15 11.03 -19.67
C LYS A 55 2.95 11.76 -19.03
N ARG A 56 1.81 11.07 -18.87
CA ARG A 56 0.59 11.68 -18.29
C ARG A 56 0.78 12.13 -16.84
N VAL A 57 1.48 11.34 -16.02
CA VAL A 57 1.78 11.70 -14.62
C VAL A 57 2.70 12.92 -14.58
N TYR A 58 3.67 12.97 -15.48
CA TYR A 58 4.57 14.11 -15.60
C TYR A 58 3.84 15.42 -15.97
N GLU A 59 2.92 15.38 -16.94
CA GLU A 59 2.13 16.54 -17.35
C GLU A 59 1.25 17.05 -16.20
N SER A 60 0.53 16.16 -15.52
CA SER A 60 -0.29 16.54 -14.36
C SER A 60 0.53 17.08 -13.19
N LEU A 61 1.73 16.54 -12.95
CA LEU A 61 2.62 17.07 -11.91
C LEU A 61 3.11 18.47 -12.23
N LEU A 62 3.45 18.75 -13.50
CA LEU A 62 3.83 20.09 -13.95
C LEU A 62 2.71 21.09 -13.72
N GLU A 63 1.49 20.74 -14.13
CA GLU A 63 0.29 21.55 -13.95
C GLU A 63 0.07 21.87 -12.47
N MET A 64 -0.01 20.85 -11.62
CA MET A 64 -0.20 21.00 -10.18
C MET A 64 0.94 21.80 -9.52
N SER A 65 2.20 21.58 -9.94
CA SER A 65 3.35 22.29 -9.40
C SER A 65 3.40 23.77 -9.80
N SER A 66 2.67 24.16 -10.85
CA SER A 66 2.55 25.55 -11.29
C SER A 66 1.45 26.31 -10.55
N GLU A 67 0.62 25.62 -9.77
CA GLU A 67 -0.47 26.20 -9.01
C GLU A 67 -0.04 26.64 -7.60
N THR A 68 -0.07 27.95 -7.36
CA THR A 68 0.24 28.53 -6.05
C THR A 68 -0.74 28.10 -4.96
N SER A 69 -2.00 27.85 -5.31
CA SER A 69 -3.04 27.29 -4.41
C SER A 69 -2.62 25.93 -3.88
N MET A 70 -2.16 25.05 -4.76
CA MET A 70 -1.69 23.70 -4.40
C MET A 70 -0.42 23.75 -3.56
N GLU A 71 0.51 24.65 -3.86
CA GLU A 71 1.73 24.83 -3.06
C GLU A 71 1.39 25.32 -1.64
N SER A 72 0.46 26.27 -1.53
CA SER A 72 -0.04 26.77 -0.25
C SER A 72 -0.73 25.66 0.54
N LEU A 73 -1.57 24.86 -0.11
CA LEU A 73 -2.25 23.72 0.51
C LEU A 73 -1.24 22.70 1.05
N PHE A 74 -0.20 22.37 0.27
CA PHE A 74 0.86 21.46 0.69
C PHE A 74 1.63 21.95 1.92
N LYS A 75 1.92 23.26 1.99
CA LYS A 75 2.64 23.85 3.14
C LYS A 75 1.79 23.92 4.41
N THR A 76 0.47 23.92 4.28
CA THR A 76 -0.48 24.14 5.39
C THR A 76 -1.17 22.86 5.87
N THR A 77 -0.99 21.73 5.18
CA THR A 77 -1.66 20.47 5.51
C THR A 77 -0.69 19.30 5.64
N PRO A 78 -1.00 18.29 6.48
CA PRO A 78 -0.26 17.04 6.50
C PRO A 78 -0.27 16.34 5.12
N LEU A 79 0.77 15.55 4.83
CA LEU A 79 0.95 14.92 3.52
C LEU A 79 -0.26 14.09 3.05
N ASN A 80 -0.84 13.28 3.94
CA ASN A 80 -2.01 12.46 3.60
C ASN A 80 -3.23 13.32 3.29
N ASP A 81 -3.45 14.39 4.06
CA ASP A 81 -4.58 15.29 3.89
C ASP A 81 -4.45 16.10 2.60
N PHE A 82 -3.23 16.54 2.27
CA PHE A 82 -2.91 17.15 0.98
C PHE A 82 -3.35 16.25 -0.16
N TRP A 83 -2.88 15.00 -0.21
CA TRP A 83 -3.23 14.07 -1.30
C TRP A 83 -4.71 13.66 -1.31
N CYS A 84 -5.37 13.63 -0.15
CA CYS A 84 -6.82 13.44 -0.07
C CYS A 84 -7.58 14.59 -0.74
N ARG A 85 -7.17 15.84 -0.50
CA ARG A 85 -7.82 17.04 -1.05
C ARG A 85 -7.47 17.24 -2.53
N SER A 86 -6.21 17.07 -2.91
CA SER A 86 -5.76 17.18 -4.31
C SER A 86 -6.34 16.09 -5.21
N ARG A 87 -6.98 15.05 -4.67
CA ARG A 87 -7.64 13.99 -5.47
C ARG A 87 -8.83 14.52 -6.28
N ASP A 88 -9.50 15.57 -5.82
CA ASP A 88 -10.68 16.08 -6.54
C ASP A 88 -10.27 16.78 -7.84
N GLU A 89 -9.17 17.52 -7.83
CA GLU A 89 -8.61 18.23 -8.98
C GLU A 89 -7.63 17.35 -9.78
N TYR A 90 -6.85 16.52 -9.09
CA TYR A 90 -5.82 15.62 -9.65
C TYR A 90 -6.07 14.15 -9.26
N PRO A 91 -7.18 13.53 -9.72
CA PRO A 91 -7.60 12.20 -9.26
C PRO A 91 -6.59 11.10 -9.53
N MET A 92 -5.84 11.18 -10.63
CA MET A 92 -4.78 10.23 -10.94
C MET A 92 -3.62 10.33 -9.95
N LEU A 93 -3.13 11.55 -9.67
CA LEU A 93 -2.02 11.78 -8.76
C LEU A 93 -2.42 11.45 -7.33
N GLY A 94 -3.57 11.95 -6.88
CA GLY A 94 -4.11 11.67 -5.55
C GLY A 94 -4.30 10.17 -5.32
N LYS A 95 -4.86 9.43 -6.30
CA LYS A 95 -5.01 7.97 -6.18
C LYS A 95 -3.67 7.25 -6.07
N MET A 96 -2.68 7.61 -6.90
CA MET A 96 -1.35 6.99 -6.84
C MET A 96 -0.65 7.29 -5.51
N ALA A 97 -0.70 8.54 -5.07
CA ALA A 97 -0.10 9.00 -3.82
C ALA A 97 -0.73 8.29 -2.61
N LEU A 98 -2.06 8.29 -2.51
CA LEU A 98 -2.78 7.63 -1.42
C LEU A 98 -2.57 6.12 -1.44
N ASN A 99 -2.50 5.46 -2.60
CA ASN A 99 -2.21 4.04 -2.65
C ASN A 99 -0.83 3.69 -2.07
N ILE A 100 0.14 4.60 -2.12
CA ILE A 100 1.49 4.38 -1.59
C ILE A 100 1.63 4.87 -0.16
N LEU A 101 0.96 5.96 0.22
CA LEU A 101 1.00 6.48 1.58
C LEU A 101 0.11 5.68 2.54
N LEU A 102 -1.02 5.20 2.03
CA LEU A 102 -1.99 4.38 2.76
C LEU A 102 -1.84 2.89 2.44
N SER A 103 -0.72 2.46 1.84
CA SER A 103 -0.38 1.04 1.71
C SER A 103 -0.01 0.42 3.06
N PHE A 104 -0.78 0.67 4.12
CA PHE A 104 -0.93 -0.28 5.20
C PHE A 104 -2.07 -1.21 4.79
N PRO A 105 -1.77 -2.36 4.15
CA PRO A 105 -2.79 -3.37 3.92
C PRO A 105 -3.24 -3.91 5.28
N THR A 106 -2.37 -3.87 6.30
CA THR A 106 -2.65 -4.43 7.61
C THR A 106 -3.74 -3.66 8.35
N THR A 107 -3.72 -2.33 8.48
CA THR A 107 -4.75 -1.69 9.32
C THR A 107 -6.14 -1.82 8.73
N TYR A 108 -6.36 -1.46 7.46
CA TYR A 108 -7.68 -1.57 6.83
C TYR A 108 -8.14 -3.02 6.66
N LEU A 109 -7.28 -3.94 6.17
CA LEU A 109 -7.67 -5.35 6.04
C LEU A 109 -7.83 -6.03 7.40
N CYS A 110 -7.07 -5.63 8.41
CA CYS A 110 -7.24 -6.15 9.77
C CYS A 110 -8.52 -5.61 10.41
N GLN A 111 -8.84 -4.31 10.24
CA GLN A 111 -10.12 -3.74 10.70
C GLN A 111 -11.31 -4.36 9.97
N THR A 112 -11.19 -4.56 8.66
CA THR A 112 -12.20 -5.23 7.84
C THR A 112 -12.33 -6.68 8.28
N GLY A 113 -11.22 -7.41 8.46
CA GLY A 113 -11.21 -8.79 8.93
C GLY A 113 -11.78 -8.95 10.34
N PHE A 114 -11.49 -8.03 11.26
CA PHE A 114 -12.08 -8.02 12.59
C PHE A 114 -13.59 -7.71 12.55
N SER A 115 -14.02 -6.78 11.70
CA SER A 115 -15.45 -6.48 11.51
C SER A 115 -16.20 -7.68 10.91
N THR A 116 -15.62 -8.32 9.90
CA THR A 116 -16.14 -9.55 9.28
C THR A 116 -16.22 -10.69 10.29
N TYR A 117 -15.18 -10.89 11.11
CA TYR A 117 -15.22 -11.88 12.20
C TYR A 117 -16.35 -11.61 13.19
N ALA A 118 -16.49 -10.36 13.65
CA ALA A 118 -17.53 -9.98 14.59
C ALA A 118 -18.94 -10.20 14.01
N ALA A 119 -19.16 -9.88 12.74
CA ALA A 119 -20.42 -10.12 12.04
C ALA A 119 -20.72 -11.64 11.92
N THR A 120 -19.78 -12.42 11.38
CA THR A 120 -19.94 -13.88 11.21
C THR A 120 -20.14 -14.57 12.56
N LYS A 121 -19.42 -14.16 13.62
CA LYS A 121 -19.59 -14.71 14.96
C LYS A 121 -20.96 -14.40 15.57
N THR A 122 -21.51 -13.21 15.32
CA THR A 122 -22.83 -12.81 15.83
C THR A 122 -23.96 -13.57 15.12
N GLU A 123 -23.78 -13.88 13.84
CA GLU A 123 -24.76 -14.65 13.05
C GLU A 123 -24.71 -16.17 13.38
N TYR A 124 -23.52 -16.70 13.66
CA TYR A 124 -23.27 -18.14 13.89
C TYR A 124 -23.02 -18.51 15.35
N CYS A 125 -23.63 -17.85 16.34
CA CYS A 125 -23.39 -18.02 17.78
C CYS A 125 -23.27 -19.48 18.32
N ASN A 126 -23.67 -20.50 17.57
CA ASN A 126 -23.60 -21.92 17.93
C ASN A 126 -22.67 -22.80 17.05
N ARG A 127 -21.92 -22.26 16.07
CA ARG A 127 -20.99 -23.04 15.22
C ARG A 127 -19.54 -22.67 15.51
N LEU A 128 -18.72 -23.68 15.76
CA LEU A 128 -17.36 -23.56 16.32
C LEU A 128 -16.29 -23.01 15.36
N ASP A 129 -16.55 -22.94 14.05
CA ASP A 129 -15.52 -22.58 13.06
C ASP A 129 -16.03 -21.53 12.05
N ALA A 130 -15.56 -20.29 12.21
CA ALA A 130 -15.85 -19.15 11.34
C ALA A 130 -14.71 -18.85 10.35
N GLU A 131 -13.58 -19.53 10.47
CA GLU A 131 -12.37 -19.25 9.68
C GLU A 131 -12.59 -19.45 8.17
N PRO A 132 -13.22 -20.54 7.69
CA PRO A 132 -13.43 -20.78 6.25
C PRO A 132 -14.27 -19.69 5.59
N ASP A 133 -15.34 -19.24 6.26
CA ASP A 133 -16.27 -18.24 5.75
C ASP A 133 -15.62 -16.86 5.72
N MET A 134 -14.87 -16.50 6.76
CA MET A 134 -14.07 -15.26 6.77
C MET A 134 -13.03 -15.24 5.66
N ARG A 135 -12.33 -16.36 5.43
CA ARG A 135 -11.33 -16.46 4.35
C ARG A 135 -11.96 -16.24 2.98
N LEU A 136 -13.17 -16.75 2.75
CA LEU A 136 -13.90 -16.52 1.50
C LEU A 136 -14.33 -15.05 1.38
N GLN A 137 -14.90 -14.46 2.44
CA GLN A 137 -15.38 -13.07 2.47
C GLN A 137 -14.27 -12.03 2.31
N MET A 138 -13.07 -12.31 2.86
CA MET A 138 -11.92 -11.42 2.71
C MET A 138 -11.13 -11.63 1.41
N SER A 139 -11.43 -12.69 0.66
CA SER A 139 -10.78 -12.94 -0.62
C SER A 139 -11.41 -12.10 -1.74
N SER A 140 -10.61 -11.73 -2.75
CA SER A 140 -11.15 -11.17 -4.00
C SER A 140 -11.71 -12.24 -4.96
N ILE A 141 -11.71 -13.50 -4.54
CA ILE A 141 -12.15 -14.65 -5.35
C ILE A 141 -13.67 -14.66 -5.32
N LYS A 142 -14.29 -14.57 -6.50
CA LYS A 142 -15.74 -14.76 -6.63
C LYS A 142 -16.04 -16.26 -6.64
N PRO A 143 -16.82 -16.79 -5.68
CA PRO A 143 -17.20 -18.20 -5.73
C PRO A 143 -18.09 -18.46 -6.95
N ASP A 144 -17.74 -19.46 -7.74
CA ASP A 144 -18.61 -19.97 -8.81
C ASP A 144 -19.69 -20.86 -8.17
N ILE A 145 -20.77 -20.22 -7.73
CA ILE A 145 -21.89 -20.86 -7.05
C ILE A 145 -22.49 -21.95 -7.95
N THR A 146 -22.53 -21.72 -9.26
CA THR A 146 -23.13 -22.65 -10.22
C THR A 146 -22.33 -23.95 -10.31
N GLN A 147 -20.99 -23.86 -10.29
CA GLN A 147 -20.13 -25.03 -10.26
C GLN A 147 -20.15 -25.73 -8.89
N LEU A 148 -20.21 -24.97 -7.79
CA LEU A 148 -20.32 -25.51 -6.43
C LEU A 148 -21.61 -26.31 -6.23
N MET A 149 -22.75 -25.80 -6.73
CA MET A 149 -24.03 -26.50 -6.67
C MET A 149 -24.02 -27.82 -7.45
N LYS A 150 -23.34 -27.88 -8.60
CA LYS A 150 -23.18 -29.12 -9.39
C LYS A 150 -22.37 -30.20 -8.68
N LYS A 151 -21.45 -29.82 -7.79
CA LYS A 151 -20.61 -30.74 -7.03
C LYS A 151 -21.20 -31.13 -5.66
N LYS A 152 -22.31 -30.51 -5.26
CA LYS A 152 -22.95 -30.79 -3.97
C LYS A 152 -23.87 -32.01 -4.13
N GLN A 153 -23.53 -33.14 -3.49
CA GLN A 153 -24.49 -34.23 -3.31
C GLN A 153 -25.59 -33.77 -2.34
N PHE A 154 -26.84 -33.76 -2.81
CA PHE A 154 -28.00 -33.61 -1.94
C PHE A 154 -28.02 -34.77 -0.96
N HIS A 155 -27.71 -34.50 0.31
CA HIS A 155 -27.99 -35.44 1.38
C HIS A 155 -29.46 -35.26 1.73
N THR A 156 -30.32 -36.09 1.12
CA THR A 156 -31.70 -36.26 1.56
C THR A 156 -31.67 -37.08 2.84
N SER A 157 -31.46 -36.41 3.97
CA SER A 157 -31.83 -36.95 5.27
C SER A 157 -32.70 -35.92 5.98
N HIS A 158 -33.77 -36.46 6.55
CA HIS A 158 -35.04 -35.88 6.98
C HIS A 158 -34.93 -34.87 8.13
#